data_AF-A0A2H5Y434-F1
#
_entry.id   AF-A0A2H5Y434-F1
#
_cell.length_a   1.000
_cell.length_b   1.000
_cell.length_c   1.000
_cell.angle_alpha   90.00
_cell.angle_beta   90.00
_cell.angle_gamma   90.00
#
_symmetry.space_group_name_H-M   'P 1'
#
loop_
_entity.id
_entity.type
_entity.pdbx_description
1 polymer ?
#
loop_
_entity_poly.entity_id
_entity_poly.type
_entity_poly.pdbx_seq_one_letter_code
_entity_poly.pdbx_strand_id
1 'polypeptide(L)'
;MQNSVCFFGLCAEGTIWVGVLLWLLYALAFLFTRAFLVAGMLRRYTRAEIEATRRRIRLEQERPEVATPSEQVVLDPVEALLKEVQELLREAERAVSWNFGDRVKAVLAWNGGAELGTWRLIHTAERLAVEAMSVSHLRARLLRAKGDLAELPPERREVWKEALDQAMKLIGSKEPADQKNQKDQAGSKERTPEKQEAKDRADLQEQTPKKQEVGDARAILSGFLADLYEARDERFARVLKMQNLLSFMVIVGLLVGMVMVAAGYGPILLAGATGGLLSRLSRIYRGSPQTPDYGLSWAQVFPSSLFGALSAWAGLHLLALLQSQGVLSMQEALGDLSVSLVPPISLTIDAVPLLALGALFGLSERLLDRMVEKTEELWQKREAEGAGEEQSPGLSEDQINSIAEAVARKLEERISSLRKDSEQKPQGSGPTGSIGEGIPTR
;
A
#
# COMPACT_ATOMS: atom_id res chain seq x y z
N MET A 1 -30.01 -30.18 -31.08
CA MET A 1 -29.48 -29.06 -31.89
C MET A 1 -28.79 -28.10 -30.94
N GLN A 2 -27.45 -28.07 -30.92
CA GLN A 2 -26.71 -27.11 -30.10
C GLN A 2 -26.92 -25.71 -30.67
N ASN A 3 -27.36 -24.78 -29.82
CA ASN A 3 -27.61 -23.38 -30.17
C ASN A 3 -26.26 -22.67 -30.39
N SER A 4 -25.64 -22.92 -31.54
CA SER A 4 -24.45 -22.21 -31.97
C SER A 4 -24.86 -20.81 -32.39
N VAL A 5 -24.24 -19.79 -31.81
CA VAL A 5 -24.44 -18.39 -32.18
C VAL A 5 -23.19 -17.92 -32.88
N CYS A 6 -23.35 -17.23 -34.02
CA CYS A 6 -22.22 -16.69 -34.77
C CYS A 6 -22.18 -15.17 -34.63
N PHE A 7 -21.02 -14.63 -34.22
CA PHE A 7 -20.78 -13.19 -34.10
C PHE A 7 -19.49 -12.85 -34.86
N PHE A 8 -19.55 -11.90 -35.79
CA PHE A 8 -18.45 -11.54 -36.69
C PHE A 8 -17.78 -12.73 -37.43
N GLY A 9 -18.56 -13.75 -37.79
CA GLY A 9 -18.06 -14.93 -38.52
C GLY A 9 -17.41 -16.01 -37.65
N LEU A 10 -17.31 -15.82 -36.33
CA LEU A 10 -16.93 -16.86 -35.37
C LEU A 10 -18.19 -17.50 -34.80
N CYS A 11 -18.31 -18.82 -34.84
CA CYS A 11 -19.44 -19.56 -34.25
C CYS A 11 -18.97 -20.29 -33.00
N ALA A 12 -19.69 -20.11 -31.89
CA ALA A 12 -19.41 -20.76 -30.62
C ALA A 12 -20.72 -21.08 -29.90
N GLU A 13 -20.65 -21.94 -28.87
CA GLU A 13 -21.78 -22.17 -27.98
C GLU A 13 -22.20 -20.87 -27.29
N GLY A 14 -23.50 -20.67 -27.09
CA GLY A 14 -24.03 -19.44 -26.46
C GLY A 14 -23.41 -19.15 -25.08
N THR A 15 -23.05 -20.19 -24.32
CA THR A 15 -22.36 -20.07 -23.02
C THR A 15 -20.99 -19.39 -23.13
N ILE A 16 -20.24 -19.67 -24.21
CA ILE A 16 -18.93 -19.05 -24.47
C ILE A 16 -19.12 -17.56 -24.74
N TRP A 17 -20.08 -17.18 -25.58
CA TRP A 17 -20.37 -15.77 -25.88
C TRP A 17 -20.80 -14.99 -24.64
N VAL A 18 -21.64 -15.58 -23.79
CA VAL A 18 -22.01 -14.97 -22.51
C VAL A 18 -20.78 -14.75 -21.64
N GLY A 19 -19.90 -15.75 -21.53
CA GLY A 19 -18.63 -15.62 -20.80
C GLY A 19 -17.75 -14.50 -21.36
N VAL A 20 -17.56 -14.44 -22.68
CA VAL A 20 -16.76 -13.40 -23.35
C VAL A 20 -17.34 -12.01 -23.07
N LEU A 21 -18.65 -11.84 -23.23
CA LEU A 21 -19.31 -10.56 -23.00
C LEU A 21 -19.16 -10.11 -21.54
N LEU A 22 -19.39 -11.01 -20.58
CA LEU A 22 -19.20 -10.72 -19.16
C LEU A 22 -17.76 -10.33 -18.84
N TRP A 23 -16.78 -11.01 -19.44
CA TRP A 23 -15.36 -10.71 -19.24
C TRP A 23 -14.96 -9.34 -19.81
N LEU A 24 -15.48 -9.00 -20.99
CA LEU A 24 -15.30 -7.68 -21.60
C LEU A 24 -15.95 -6.57 -20.76
N LEU A 25 -17.18 -6.79 -20.29
CA LEU A 25 -17.87 -5.84 -19.40
C LEU A 25 -17.08 -5.63 -18.10
N TYR A 26 -16.53 -6.71 -17.54
CA TYR A 26 -15.68 -6.64 -16.36
C TYR A 26 -14.39 -5.85 -16.61
N ALA A 27 -13.72 -6.08 -17.75
CA ALA A 27 -12.55 -5.30 -18.15
C ALA A 27 -12.88 -3.81 -18.33
N LEU A 28 -14.02 -3.49 -18.97
CA LEU A 28 -14.50 -2.12 -19.11
C LEU A 28 -14.80 -1.47 -17.75
N ALA A 29 -15.44 -2.20 -16.83
CA ALA A 29 -15.73 -1.72 -15.48
C ALA A 29 -14.44 -1.42 -14.70
N PHE A 30 -13.42 -2.28 -14.82
CA PHE A 30 -12.10 -2.06 -14.23
C PHE A 30 -11.44 -0.78 -14.77
N LEU A 31 -11.38 -0.65 -16.09
CA LEU A 31 -10.81 0.50 -16.77
C LEU A 31 -11.53 1.81 -16.41
N PHE A 32 -12.86 1.76 -16.33
CA PHE A 32 -13.69 2.88 -15.90
C PHE A 32 -13.38 3.28 -14.44
N THR A 33 -13.38 2.33 -13.51
CA THR A 33 -13.06 2.61 -12.10
C THR A 33 -11.65 3.20 -11.95
N ARG A 34 -10.66 2.65 -12.66
CA ARG A 34 -9.29 3.17 -12.64
C ARG A 34 -9.22 4.63 -13.11
N ALA A 35 -9.82 4.94 -14.24
CA ALA A 35 -9.72 6.29 -14.83
C ALA A 35 -10.59 7.33 -14.10
N PHE A 36 -11.84 7.00 -13.77
CA PHE A 36 -12.80 7.98 -13.29
C PHE A 36 -12.88 8.04 -11.77
N LEU A 37 -12.77 6.90 -11.08
CA LEU A 37 -12.85 6.87 -9.63
C LEU A 37 -11.48 7.09 -9.01
N VAL A 38 -10.48 6.26 -9.33
CA VAL A 38 -9.16 6.36 -8.69
C VAL A 38 -8.41 7.61 -9.15
N ALA A 39 -8.07 7.71 -10.45
CA ALA A 39 -7.34 8.87 -10.97
C ALA A 39 -8.18 10.16 -10.84
N GLY A 40 -9.48 10.10 -11.14
CA GLY A 40 -10.38 11.24 -11.00
C GLY A 40 -10.53 11.77 -9.56
N MET A 41 -10.54 10.90 -8.54
CA MET A 41 -10.57 11.33 -7.13
C MET A 41 -9.24 11.95 -6.73
N LEU A 42 -8.12 11.31 -7.05
CA LEU A 42 -6.79 11.80 -6.68
C LEU A 42 -6.51 13.19 -7.27
N ARG A 43 -6.98 13.45 -8.48
CA ARG A 43 -6.87 14.76 -9.12
C ARG A 43 -7.73 15.81 -8.47
N ARG A 44 -8.98 15.48 -8.12
CA ARG A 44 -9.85 16.40 -7.38
C ARG A 44 -9.23 16.75 -6.03
N TYR A 45 -8.64 15.77 -5.35
CA TYR A 45 -7.91 15.98 -4.12
C TYR A 45 -6.69 16.89 -4.32
N THR A 46 -5.88 16.63 -5.36
CA THR A 46 -4.71 17.46 -5.68
C THR A 46 -5.12 18.91 -6.01
N ARG A 47 -6.20 19.12 -6.78
CA ARG A 47 -6.72 20.47 -7.04
C ARG A 47 -7.23 21.16 -5.77
N ALA A 48 -7.89 20.42 -4.90
CA ALA A 48 -8.33 20.95 -3.61
C ALA A 48 -7.13 21.39 -2.76
N GLU A 49 -6.02 20.65 -2.79
CA GLU A 49 -4.80 21.04 -2.06
C GLU A 49 -4.10 22.26 -2.70
N ILE A 50 -4.06 22.36 -4.04
CA ILE A 50 -3.57 23.57 -4.73
C ILE A 50 -4.36 24.79 -4.29
N GLU A 51 -5.70 24.70 -4.30
CA GLU A 51 -6.58 25.81 -3.91
C GLU A 51 -6.48 26.11 -2.41
N ALA A 52 -6.36 25.09 -1.56
CA ALA A 52 -6.15 25.27 -0.12
C ALA A 52 -4.82 25.98 0.18
N THR A 53 -3.75 25.58 -0.51
CA THR A 53 -2.41 26.20 -0.40
C THR A 53 -2.47 27.66 -0.83
N ARG A 54 -3.09 27.94 -1.99
CA ARG A 54 -3.30 29.29 -2.50
C ARG A 54 -4.04 30.17 -1.49
N ARG A 55 -5.10 29.65 -0.86
CA ARG A 55 -5.87 30.38 0.16
C ARG A 55 -5.06 30.66 1.41
N ARG A 56 -4.26 29.72 1.89
CA ARG A 56 -3.40 29.93 3.08
C ARG A 56 -2.42 31.07 2.83
N ILE A 57 -1.73 31.05 1.69
CA ILE A 57 -0.78 32.10 1.30
C ILE A 57 -1.49 33.45 1.14
N ARG A 58 -2.69 33.47 0.55
CA ARG A 58 -3.47 34.71 0.41
C ARG A 58 -3.93 35.28 1.75
N LEU A 59 -4.35 34.44 2.69
CA LEU A 59 -4.74 34.89 4.03
C LEU A 59 -3.56 35.49 4.80
N GLU A 60 -2.35 34.97 4.57
CA GLU A 60 -1.10 35.55 5.10
C GLU A 60 -0.82 36.94 4.50
N GLN A 61 -1.18 37.17 3.23
CA GLN A 61 -1.02 38.46 2.55
C GLN A 61 -2.07 39.51 2.93
N GLU A 62 -3.33 39.12 3.14
CA GLU A 62 -4.44 40.06 3.36
C GLU A 62 -4.48 40.62 4.80
N ARG A 63 -3.77 39.99 5.74
CA ARG A 63 -3.62 40.47 7.12
C ARG A 63 -2.15 40.68 7.48
N PRO A 64 -1.44 41.61 6.84
CA PRO A 64 -0.18 42.06 7.39
C PRO A 64 -0.54 42.77 8.70
N GLU A 65 -0.24 42.15 9.84
CA GLU A 65 -0.14 42.89 11.10
C GLU A 65 0.67 44.15 10.79
N VAL A 66 0.12 45.33 11.13
CA VAL A 66 0.58 46.67 10.72
C VAL A 66 2.09 46.68 10.46
N ALA A 67 2.47 46.54 9.19
CA ALA A 67 3.88 46.38 8.82
C ALA A 67 4.63 47.61 9.31
N THR A 68 5.60 47.39 10.19
CA THR A 68 6.46 48.46 10.66
C THR A 68 7.20 49.08 9.46
N PRO A 69 7.55 50.38 9.47
CA PRO A 69 8.27 51.00 8.36
C PRO A 69 9.59 50.28 8.00
N SER A 70 10.20 49.59 8.96
CA SER A 70 11.36 48.71 8.77
C SER A 70 11.07 47.43 7.99
N GLU A 71 9.84 46.95 8.00
CA GLU A 71 9.40 45.77 7.23
C GLU A 71 9.06 46.12 5.78
N GLN A 72 8.78 47.39 5.47
CA GLN A 72 8.52 47.82 4.09
C GLN A 72 9.70 47.60 3.14
N VAL A 73 10.94 47.69 3.64
CA VAL A 73 12.16 47.42 2.85
C VAL A 73 12.30 45.93 2.51
N VAL A 74 11.55 45.04 3.17
CA VAL A 74 11.54 43.59 2.95
C VAL A 74 10.40 43.17 2.00
N LEU A 75 9.55 44.10 1.57
CA LEU A 75 8.38 43.77 0.72
C LEU A 75 8.78 43.36 -0.70
N ASP A 76 9.81 43.96 -1.30
CA ASP A 76 10.18 43.65 -2.70
C ASP A 76 10.65 42.20 -2.89
N PRO A 77 11.54 41.63 -2.03
CA PRO A 77 11.88 40.21 -2.10
C PRO A 77 10.69 39.28 -1.84
N VAL A 78 9.79 39.68 -0.93
CA VAL A 78 8.60 38.89 -0.59
C VAL A 78 7.63 38.85 -1.76
N GLU A 79 7.41 39.95 -2.46
CA GLU A 79 6.55 39.97 -3.66
C GLU A 79 7.11 39.09 -4.79
N ALA A 80 8.43 39.08 -4.98
CA ALA A 80 9.09 38.20 -5.94
C ALA A 80 8.88 36.71 -5.60
N LEU A 81 9.08 36.33 -4.33
CA LEU A 81 8.83 34.96 -3.85
C LEU A 81 7.36 34.55 -4.03
N LEU A 82 6.42 35.46 -3.76
CA LEU A 82 5.00 35.18 -3.92
C LEU A 82 4.61 34.97 -5.39
N LYS A 83 5.22 35.71 -6.33
CA LYS A 83 5.04 35.48 -7.77
C LYS A 83 5.57 34.12 -8.19
N GLU A 84 6.73 33.70 -7.68
CA GLU A 84 7.31 32.38 -7.93
C GLU A 84 6.38 31.27 -7.41
N VAL A 85 5.88 31.41 -6.18
CA VAL A 85 4.91 30.46 -5.61
C VAL A 85 3.62 30.38 -6.44
N GLN A 86 3.10 31.50 -6.92
CA GLN A 86 1.91 31.51 -7.78
C GLN A 86 2.17 30.80 -9.12
N GLU A 87 3.36 30.95 -9.71
CA GLU A 87 3.71 30.27 -10.96
C GLU A 87 3.84 28.75 -10.76
N LEU A 88 4.46 28.30 -9.65
CA LEU A 88 4.52 26.87 -9.30
C LEU A 88 3.11 26.27 -9.13
N LEU A 89 2.19 26.98 -8.46
CA LEU A 89 0.81 26.53 -8.32
C LEU A 89 0.05 26.51 -9.65
N ARG A 90 0.37 27.42 -10.58
CA ARG A 90 -0.20 27.43 -11.93
C ARG A 90 0.35 26.31 -12.80
N GLU A 91 1.62 25.96 -12.65
CA GLU A 91 2.23 24.80 -13.29
C GLU A 91 1.61 23.49 -12.76
N ALA A 92 1.47 23.38 -11.44
CA ALA A 92 0.78 22.30 -10.77
C ALA A 92 -0.66 22.13 -11.30
N GLU A 93 -1.41 23.22 -11.45
CA GLU A 93 -2.78 23.18 -11.98
C GLU A 93 -2.84 22.71 -13.44
N ARG A 94 -1.89 23.17 -14.27
CA ARG A 94 -1.75 22.71 -15.66
C ARG A 94 -1.46 21.22 -15.75
N ALA A 95 -0.56 20.70 -14.91
CA ALA A 95 -0.19 19.28 -14.87
C ALA A 95 -1.38 18.36 -14.52
N VAL A 96 -2.35 18.85 -13.73
CA VAL A 96 -3.55 18.11 -13.32
C VAL A 96 -4.78 18.40 -14.20
N SER A 97 -4.68 19.37 -15.10
CA SER A 97 -5.71 19.62 -16.10
C SER A 97 -5.71 18.49 -17.14
N TRP A 98 -6.89 17.96 -17.48
CA TRP A 98 -7.05 16.93 -18.52
C TRP A 98 -8.15 17.33 -19.46
N ASN A 99 -7.86 17.20 -20.74
CA ASN A 99 -8.88 17.18 -21.78
C ASN A 99 -9.50 15.78 -21.85
N PHE A 100 -10.62 15.66 -22.56
CA PHE A 100 -11.28 14.36 -22.75
C PHE A 100 -10.33 13.32 -23.37
N GLY A 101 -9.47 13.73 -24.31
CA GLY A 101 -8.45 12.86 -24.90
C GLY A 101 -7.44 12.31 -23.89
N ASP A 102 -7.04 13.12 -22.90
CA ASP A 102 -6.11 12.68 -21.85
C ASP A 102 -6.78 11.68 -20.91
N ARG A 103 -8.09 11.82 -20.65
CA ARG A 103 -8.86 10.82 -19.89
C ARG A 103 -8.84 9.47 -20.59
N VAL A 104 -9.02 9.44 -21.90
CA VAL A 104 -8.97 8.18 -22.68
C VAL A 104 -7.58 7.57 -22.66
N LYS A 105 -6.51 8.37 -22.86
CA LYS A 105 -5.13 7.88 -22.74
C LYS A 105 -4.82 7.35 -21.34
N ALA A 106 -5.34 8.03 -20.33
CA ALA A 106 -5.16 7.64 -18.94
C ALA A 106 -5.83 6.33 -18.56
N VAL A 107 -6.94 5.97 -19.21
CA VAL A 107 -7.57 4.65 -19.02
C VAL A 107 -6.54 3.53 -19.23
N LEU A 108 -5.65 3.68 -20.21
CA LEU A 108 -4.67 2.65 -20.56
C LEU A 108 -3.29 2.89 -19.95
N ALA A 109 -2.85 4.15 -19.81
CA ALA A 109 -1.46 4.49 -19.52
C ALA A 109 -1.27 5.45 -18.33
N TRP A 110 -2.28 5.68 -17.50
CA TRP A 110 -2.08 6.47 -16.27
C TRP A 110 -1.10 5.78 -15.33
N ASN A 111 -0.10 6.50 -14.82
CA ASN A 111 0.90 5.98 -13.89
C ASN A 111 1.03 6.79 -12.59
N GLY A 112 0.30 7.91 -12.45
CA GLY A 112 0.36 8.80 -11.30
C GLY A 112 1.58 9.74 -11.24
N GLY A 113 2.47 9.71 -12.24
CA GLY A 113 3.71 10.50 -12.21
C GLY A 113 3.47 12.00 -12.29
N ALA A 114 2.47 12.44 -13.06
CA ALA A 114 2.09 13.85 -13.16
C ALA A 114 1.54 14.39 -11.83
N GLU A 115 0.71 13.59 -11.15
CA GLU A 115 0.18 13.92 -9.83
C GLU A 115 1.31 14.02 -8.80
N LEU A 116 2.23 13.04 -8.75
CA LEU A 116 3.39 13.09 -7.85
C LEU A 116 4.27 14.34 -8.11
N GLY A 117 4.51 14.68 -9.38
CA GLY A 117 5.22 15.92 -9.73
C GLY A 117 4.50 17.18 -9.24
N THR A 118 3.16 17.19 -9.33
CA THR A 118 2.32 18.28 -8.84
C THR A 118 2.40 18.43 -7.32
N TRP A 119 2.38 17.31 -6.58
CA TRP A 119 2.55 17.32 -5.12
C TRP A 119 3.89 17.95 -4.72
N ARG A 120 4.98 17.62 -5.40
CA ARG A 120 6.30 18.25 -5.19
C ARG A 120 6.29 19.75 -5.43
N LEU A 121 5.59 20.23 -6.46
CA LEU A 121 5.44 21.66 -6.73
C LEU A 121 4.68 22.37 -5.60
N ILE A 122 3.58 21.77 -5.11
CA ILE A 122 2.81 22.29 -3.97
C ILE A 122 3.69 22.35 -2.71
N HIS A 123 4.41 21.28 -2.40
CA HIS A 123 5.31 21.21 -1.25
C HIS A 123 6.44 22.25 -1.35
N THR A 124 6.99 22.47 -2.54
CA THR A 124 8.00 23.51 -2.78
C THR A 124 7.42 24.90 -2.57
N ALA A 125 6.21 25.17 -3.08
CA ALA A 125 5.49 26.41 -2.87
C ALA A 125 5.23 26.69 -1.37
N GLU A 126 4.79 25.69 -0.61
CA GLU A 126 4.57 25.82 0.83
C GLU A 126 5.86 26.12 1.60
N ARG A 127 7.00 25.54 1.18
CA ARG A 127 8.31 25.82 1.79
C ARG A 127 8.78 27.24 1.49
N LEU A 128 8.65 27.71 0.25
CA LEU A 128 8.99 29.10 -0.12
C LEU A 128 8.11 30.11 0.62
N ALA A 129 6.84 29.78 0.87
CA ALA A 129 5.93 30.64 1.63
C ALA A 129 6.38 30.86 3.09
N VAL A 130 7.10 29.91 3.71
CA VAL A 130 7.62 30.06 5.08
C VAL A 130 8.50 31.29 5.25
N GLU A 131 9.29 31.64 4.22
CA GLU A 131 10.16 32.82 4.24
C GLU A 131 9.38 34.13 4.34
N ALA A 132 8.14 34.13 3.82
CA ALA A 132 7.24 35.28 3.82
C ALA A 132 6.25 35.30 5.00
N MET A 133 6.20 34.26 5.85
CA MET A 133 5.23 34.19 6.95
C MET A 133 5.49 35.23 8.03
N SER A 134 4.42 35.82 8.57
CA SER A 134 4.48 36.64 9.79
C SER A 134 4.89 35.79 11.00
N VAL A 135 5.40 36.43 12.07
CA VAL A 135 5.83 35.71 13.29
C VAL A 135 4.67 34.94 13.94
N SER A 136 3.47 35.53 13.96
CA SER A 136 2.26 34.89 14.49
C SER A 136 1.87 33.63 13.69
N HIS A 137 1.91 33.70 12.36
CA HIS A 137 1.66 32.54 11.49
C HIS A 137 2.76 31.49 11.60
N LEU A 138 4.03 31.91 11.65
CA LEU A 138 5.17 31.02 11.86
C LEU A 138 5.01 30.21 13.16
N ARG A 139 4.62 30.87 14.27
CA ARG A 139 4.34 30.21 15.55
C ARG A 139 3.21 29.20 15.43
N ALA A 140 2.10 29.56 14.79
CA ALA A 140 0.98 28.65 14.57
C ALA A 140 1.38 27.44 13.70
N ARG A 141 2.21 27.65 12.67
CA ARG A 141 2.70 26.60 11.78
C ARG A 141 3.68 25.67 12.48
N LEU A 142 4.56 26.17 13.34
CA LEU A 142 5.45 25.37 14.19
C LEU A 142 4.66 24.51 15.19
N LEU A 143 3.59 25.04 15.79
CA LEU A 143 2.70 24.25 16.63
C LEU A 143 2.03 23.11 15.85
N ARG A 144 1.56 23.39 14.62
CA ARG A 144 1.02 22.37 13.74
C ARG A 144 2.07 21.33 13.34
N ALA A 145 3.31 21.75 13.06
CA ALA A 145 4.43 20.88 12.74
C ALA A 145 4.69 19.85 13.85
N LYS A 146 4.57 20.23 15.12
CA LYS A 146 4.65 19.28 16.25
C LYS A 146 3.58 18.20 16.21
N GLY A 147 2.36 18.54 15.80
CA GLY A 147 1.28 17.56 15.58
C GLY A 147 1.55 16.62 14.41
N ASP A 148 2.24 17.11 13.37
CA ASP A 148 2.62 16.35 12.18
C ASP A 148 3.83 15.41 12.41
N LEU A 149 4.51 15.45 13.57
CA LEU A 149 5.66 14.59 13.88
C LEU A 149 5.35 13.09 13.73
N ALA A 150 4.12 12.67 14.02
CA ALA A 150 3.71 11.26 13.91
C ALA A 150 3.81 10.69 12.49
N GLU A 151 3.87 11.55 11.47
CA GLU A 151 4.03 11.12 10.07
C GLU A 151 5.46 10.72 9.71
N LEU A 152 6.44 11.14 10.51
CA LEU A 152 7.86 10.84 10.29
C LEU A 152 8.28 9.48 10.87
N PRO A 153 9.32 8.84 10.28
CA PRO A 153 9.95 7.66 10.87
C PRO A 153 10.40 7.92 12.33
N PRO A 154 10.35 6.90 13.22
CA PRO A 154 10.71 7.06 14.64
C PRO A 154 12.06 7.76 14.87
N GLU A 155 13.05 7.44 14.04
CA GLU A 155 14.41 7.98 14.12
C GLU A 155 14.45 9.50 13.91
N ARG A 156 13.65 10.05 12.99
CA ARG A 156 13.62 11.49 12.70
C ARG A 156 12.74 12.28 13.67
N ARG A 157 11.83 11.62 14.40
CA ARG A 157 10.86 12.27 15.28
C ARG A 157 11.52 13.03 16.43
N GLU A 158 12.44 12.39 17.15
CA GLU A 158 13.09 13.04 18.31
C GLU A 158 14.00 14.20 17.87
N VAL A 159 14.74 14.03 16.76
CA VAL A 159 15.58 15.09 16.17
C VAL A 159 14.74 16.34 15.87
N TRP A 160 13.62 16.17 15.16
CA TRP A 160 12.78 17.30 14.81
C TRP A 160 11.98 17.86 15.97
N LYS A 161 11.61 17.04 16.96
CA LYS A 161 10.92 17.51 18.16
C LYS A 161 11.76 18.53 18.93
N GLU A 162 13.04 18.23 19.14
CA GLU A 162 13.99 19.15 19.79
C GLU A 162 14.19 20.44 18.99
N ALA A 163 14.40 20.33 17.68
CA ALA A 163 14.56 21.49 16.81
C ALA A 163 13.30 22.39 16.78
N LEU A 164 12.10 21.80 16.71
CA LEU A 164 10.84 22.54 16.75
C LEU A 164 10.58 23.19 18.13
N ASP A 165 10.98 22.54 19.21
CA ASP A 165 10.95 23.12 20.57
C ASP A 165 11.90 24.32 20.68
N GLN A 166 13.09 24.23 20.09
CA GLN A 166 14.03 25.33 20.03
C GLN A 166 13.48 26.50 19.21
N ALA A 167 12.95 26.25 18.00
CA ALA A 167 12.34 27.28 17.17
C ALA A 167 11.18 27.99 17.87
N MET A 168 10.33 27.22 18.58
CA MET A 168 9.25 27.78 19.40
C MET A 168 9.74 28.64 20.56
N LYS A 169 10.86 28.27 21.20
CA LYS A 169 11.50 29.10 22.22
C LYS A 169 11.98 30.41 21.61
N LEU A 170 12.75 30.36 20.52
CA LEU A 170 13.30 31.55 19.84
C LEU A 170 12.23 32.62 19.57
N ILE A 171 11.04 32.21 19.10
CA ILE A 171 9.94 33.15 18.80
C ILE A 171 9.01 33.42 19.99
N GLY A 172 9.07 32.61 21.05
CA GLY A 172 8.14 32.62 22.18
C GLY A 172 8.68 33.21 23.49
N SER A 173 9.98 33.51 23.59
CA SER A 173 10.66 33.89 24.86
C SER A 173 10.15 35.17 25.55
N LYS A 174 9.23 35.92 24.96
CA LYS A 174 8.63 37.11 25.59
C LYS A 174 7.12 37.14 25.35
N GLU A 175 6.40 36.21 25.97
CA GLU A 175 4.99 36.47 26.26
C GLU A 175 4.97 37.54 27.37
N PRO A 176 4.35 38.71 27.16
CA PRO A 176 4.43 39.82 28.11
C PRO A 176 3.81 39.39 29.43
N ALA A 177 4.67 39.08 30.41
CA ALA A 177 4.29 38.78 31.78
C ALA A 177 3.49 39.92 32.45
N ASP A 178 3.45 41.10 31.83
CA ASP A 178 2.85 42.31 32.36
C ASP A 178 1.31 42.40 32.25
N GLN A 179 0.64 41.54 31.47
CA GLN A 179 -0.83 41.53 31.49
C GLN A 179 -1.43 40.96 32.78
N LYS A 180 -0.67 40.18 33.57
CA LYS A 180 -1.14 39.72 34.89
C LYS A 180 -1.00 40.77 35.99
N ASN A 181 -0.07 41.73 35.86
CA ASN A 181 0.16 42.76 36.88
C ASN A 181 -0.64 44.06 36.66
N GLN A 182 -1.27 44.25 35.49
CA GLN A 182 -2.03 45.47 35.21
C GLN A 182 -3.42 45.50 35.88
N LYS A 183 -3.88 44.38 36.46
CA LYS A 183 -5.17 44.32 37.16
C LYS A 183 -5.10 44.79 38.62
N ASP A 184 -3.91 44.87 39.21
CA ASP A 184 -3.70 45.24 40.62
C ASP A 184 -3.26 46.71 40.81
N GLN A 185 -3.06 47.47 39.73
CA GLN A 185 -2.68 48.89 39.78
C GLN A 185 -3.85 49.87 39.50
N ALA A 186 -5.09 49.43 39.70
CA ALA A 186 -6.27 50.32 39.63
C ALA A 186 -6.40 51.29 40.83
N GLY A 187 -5.41 51.32 41.74
CA GLY A 187 -5.41 52.18 42.91
C GLY A 187 -4.13 53.00 43.04
N SER A 188 -4.25 54.32 42.88
CA SER A 188 -3.39 55.37 43.43
C SER A 188 -2.47 56.13 42.45
N LYS A 189 -2.73 57.44 42.44
CA LYS A 189 -1.95 58.59 41.97
C LYS A 189 -1.95 58.92 40.48
N GLU A 190 -2.56 60.08 40.19
CA GLU A 190 -2.32 60.95 39.02
C GLU A 190 -0.82 61.00 38.69
N ARG A 191 -0.40 60.20 37.70
CA ARG A 191 0.87 60.37 37.00
C ARG A 191 0.56 60.96 35.64
N THR A 192 1.34 61.96 35.27
CA THR A 192 1.24 62.71 34.02
C THR A 192 1.30 61.75 32.82
N PRO A 193 0.31 61.73 31.91
CA PRO A 193 0.17 60.72 30.84
C PRO A 193 1.34 60.69 29.84
N GLU A 194 2.03 61.81 29.66
CA GLU A 194 3.04 61.98 28.61
C GLU A 194 4.35 61.21 28.86
N LYS A 195 4.73 60.98 30.13
CA LYS A 195 5.94 60.19 30.46
C LYS A 195 5.69 58.68 30.46
N GLN A 196 4.46 58.25 30.70
CA GLN A 196 4.10 56.84 30.69
C GLN A 196 4.04 56.33 29.24
N GLU A 197 3.40 57.08 28.33
CA GLU A 197 3.35 56.70 26.90
C GLU A 197 4.72 56.64 26.22
N ALA A 198 5.66 57.53 26.59
CA ALA A 198 7.01 57.52 26.04
C ALA A 198 7.82 56.29 26.52
N LYS A 199 7.63 55.88 27.77
CA LYS A 199 8.26 54.68 28.32
C LYS A 199 7.62 53.41 27.77
N ASP A 200 6.30 53.36 27.69
CA ASP A 200 5.57 52.22 27.15
C ASP A 200 5.90 52.01 25.65
N ARG A 201 6.14 53.10 24.88
CA ARG A 201 6.64 53.01 23.49
C ARG A 201 8.08 52.50 23.39
N ALA A 202 8.96 52.91 24.30
CA ALA A 202 10.34 52.45 24.33
C ALA A 202 10.42 50.96 24.72
N ASP A 203 9.66 50.55 25.73
CA ASP A 203 9.59 49.17 26.19
C ASP A 203 8.92 48.25 25.15
N LEU A 204 7.97 48.75 24.34
CA LEU A 204 7.41 47.99 23.21
C LEU A 204 8.43 47.77 22.07
N GLN A 205 9.30 48.74 21.80
CA GLN A 205 10.32 48.61 20.74
C GLN A 205 11.38 47.54 21.08
N GLU A 206 11.65 47.30 22.36
CA GLU A 206 12.63 46.30 22.83
C GLU A 206 12.08 44.86 22.94
N GLN A 207 10.80 44.66 22.59
CA GLN A 207 10.15 43.34 22.62
C GLN A 207 10.07 42.64 21.25
N THR A 208 10.54 43.28 20.18
CA THR A 208 10.62 42.61 18.88
C THR A 208 11.71 41.53 18.90
N PRO A 209 11.41 40.26 18.53
CA PRO A 209 12.40 39.20 18.47
C PRO A 209 13.52 39.62 17.52
N LYS A 210 14.76 39.23 17.82
CA LYS A 210 15.89 39.61 16.96
C LYS A 210 15.64 39.02 15.58
N LYS A 211 15.85 39.82 14.51
CA LYS A 211 15.67 39.39 13.11
C LYS A 211 16.32 38.04 12.80
N GLN A 212 17.46 37.76 13.43
CA GLN A 212 18.18 36.49 13.34
C GLN A 212 17.40 35.31 13.94
N GLU A 213 16.80 35.45 15.12
CA GLU A 213 16.02 34.40 15.79
C GLU A 213 14.80 33.97 14.97
N VAL A 214 14.13 34.94 14.32
CA VAL A 214 13.02 34.67 13.40
C VAL A 214 13.51 33.94 12.15
N GLY A 215 14.67 34.34 11.60
CA GLY A 215 15.30 33.65 10.47
C GLY A 215 15.66 32.20 10.79
N ASP A 216 16.25 31.95 11.96
CA ASP A 216 16.59 30.60 12.43
C ASP A 216 15.34 29.73 12.61
N ALA A 217 14.26 30.30 13.17
CA ALA A 217 12.98 29.59 13.31
C ALA A 217 12.33 29.24 11.95
N ARG A 218 12.42 30.13 10.96
CA ARG A 218 11.97 29.86 9.58
C ARG A 218 12.79 28.77 8.92
N ALA A 219 14.11 28.81 9.07
CA ALA A 219 15.01 27.79 8.54
C ALA A 219 14.72 26.40 9.14
N ILE A 220 14.50 26.34 10.46
CA ILE A 220 14.11 25.09 11.15
C ILE A 220 12.78 24.57 10.61
N LEU A 221 11.76 25.43 10.48
CA LEU A 221 10.46 25.02 9.94
C LEU A 221 10.56 24.55 8.48
N SER A 222 11.31 25.28 7.64
CA SER A 222 11.52 24.92 6.23
C SER A 222 12.24 23.58 6.08
N GLY A 223 13.22 23.30 6.94
CA GLY A 223 13.89 22.01 7.03
C GLY A 223 12.95 20.88 7.45
N PHE A 224 12.17 21.10 8.51
CA PHE A 224 11.17 20.12 8.96
C PHE A 224 10.14 19.79 7.87
N LEU A 225 9.64 20.82 7.17
CA LEU A 225 8.67 20.63 6.10
C LEU A 225 9.28 19.87 4.92
N ALA A 226 10.56 20.07 4.60
CA ALA A 226 11.25 19.29 3.57
C ALA A 226 11.22 17.78 3.89
N ASP A 227 11.60 17.42 5.11
CA ASP A 227 11.59 16.03 5.59
C ASP A 227 10.18 15.44 5.66
N LEU A 228 9.21 16.22 6.15
CA LEU A 228 7.81 15.82 6.22
C LEU A 228 7.24 15.52 4.83
N TYR A 229 7.51 16.40 3.86
CA TYR A 229 7.02 16.25 2.49
C TYR A 229 7.73 15.13 1.75
N GLU A 230 9.03 14.93 1.95
CA GLU A 230 9.75 13.77 1.44
C GLU A 230 9.11 12.46 1.93
N ALA A 231 8.86 12.34 3.23
CA ALA A 231 8.22 11.15 3.80
C ALA A 231 6.80 10.90 3.24
N ARG A 232 6.02 11.98 3.03
CA ARG A 232 4.68 11.89 2.43
C ARG A 232 4.74 11.51 0.94
N ASP A 233 5.65 12.10 0.18
CA ASP A 233 5.85 11.83 -1.24
C ASP A 233 6.34 10.40 -1.48
N GLU A 234 7.24 9.88 -0.65
CA GLU A 234 7.67 8.47 -0.71
C GLU A 234 6.52 7.50 -0.46
N ARG A 235 5.70 7.78 0.57
CA ARG A 235 4.53 6.98 0.89
C ARG A 235 3.52 7.00 -0.26
N PHE A 236 3.25 8.17 -0.80
CA PHE A 236 2.35 8.34 -1.94
C PHE A 236 2.88 7.65 -3.21
N ALA A 237 4.17 7.79 -3.52
CA ALA A 237 4.82 7.10 -4.64
C ALA A 237 4.75 5.56 -4.49
N ARG A 238 4.90 5.04 -3.26
CA ARG A 238 4.72 3.60 -2.98
C ARG A 238 3.30 3.14 -3.24
N VAL A 239 2.29 3.92 -2.83
CA VAL A 239 0.88 3.62 -3.10
C VAL A 239 0.60 3.59 -4.60
N LEU A 240 1.06 4.60 -5.35
CA LEU A 240 0.93 4.64 -6.81
C LEU A 240 1.61 3.46 -7.50
N LYS A 241 2.83 3.09 -7.06
CA LYS A 241 3.54 1.92 -7.57
C LYS A 241 2.74 0.63 -7.34
N MET A 242 2.17 0.46 -6.15
CA MET A 242 1.32 -0.70 -5.83
C MET A 242 0.05 -0.73 -6.68
N GLN A 243 -0.61 0.42 -6.88
CA GLN A 243 -1.80 0.50 -7.75
C GLN A 243 -1.48 0.15 -9.21
N ASN A 244 -0.32 0.59 -9.72
CA ASN A 244 0.12 0.25 -11.08
C ASN A 244 0.47 -1.22 -11.23
N LEU A 245 1.21 -1.79 -10.26
CA LEU A 245 1.51 -3.22 -10.23
C LEU A 245 0.23 -4.05 -10.19
N LEU A 246 -0.71 -3.69 -9.33
CA LEU A 246 -1.99 -4.38 -9.19
C LEU A 246 -2.81 -4.31 -10.48
N SER A 247 -2.81 -3.16 -11.14
CA SER A 247 -3.52 -2.99 -12.41
C SER A 247 -2.87 -3.79 -13.54
N PHE A 248 -1.55 -3.86 -13.57
CA PHE A 248 -0.83 -4.73 -14.48
C PHE A 248 -1.21 -6.21 -14.27
N MET A 249 -1.25 -6.67 -13.01
CA MET A 249 -1.70 -8.03 -12.69
C MET A 249 -3.14 -8.28 -13.14
N VAL A 250 -4.04 -7.32 -12.97
CA VAL A 250 -5.42 -7.42 -13.46
C VAL A 250 -5.44 -7.56 -14.98
N ILE A 251 -4.69 -6.75 -15.72
CA ILE A 251 -4.62 -6.84 -17.19
C ILE A 251 -4.09 -8.21 -17.62
N VAL A 252 -3.01 -8.70 -17.00
CA VAL A 252 -2.44 -10.02 -17.31
C VAL A 252 -3.44 -11.13 -17.04
N GLY A 253 -4.07 -11.16 -15.87
CA GLY A 253 -5.05 -12.20 -15.59
C GLY A 253 -6.33 -12.05 -16.43
N LEU A 254 -6.73 -10.84 -16.84
CA LEU A 254 -7.80 -10.65 -17.82
C LEU A 254 -7.46 -11.31 -19.15
N LEU A 255 -6.22 -11.20 -19.63
CA LEU A 255 -5.78 -11.89 -20.85
C LEU A 255 -5.84 -13.41 -20.69
N VAL A 256 -5.32 -13.94 -19.59
CA VAL A 256 -5.36 -15.38 -19.29
C VAL A 256 -6.81 -15.87 -19.19
N GLY A 257 -7.65 -15.18 -18.42
CA GLY A 257 -9.05 -15.55 -18.25
C GLY A 257 -9.84 -15.46 -19.56
N MET A 258 -9.53 -14.50 -20.43
CA MET A 258 -10.15 -14.40 -21.76
C MET A 258 -9.85 -15.65 -22.62
N VAL A 259 -8.60 -16.12 -22.61
CA VAL A 259 -8.21 -17.36 -23.30
C VAL A 259 -8.97 -18.56 -22.73
N MET A 260 -9.10 -18.64 -21.41
CA MET A 260 -9.79 -19.74 -20.74
C MET A 260 -11.32 -19.72 -20.97
N VAL A 261 -11.93 -18.53 -21.00
CA VAL A 261 -13.34 -18.36 -21.35
C VAL A 261 -13.58 -18.82 -22.78
N ALA A 262 -12.72 -18.42 -23.73
CA ALA A 262 -12.79 -18.87 -25.12
C ALA A 262 -12.60 -20.39 -25.24
N ALA A 263 -11.82 -20.99 -24.35
CA ALA A 263 -11.65 -22.43 -24.24
C ALA A 263 -12.83 -23.16 -23.56
N GLY A 264 -13.89 -22.47 -23.12
CA GLY A 264 -15.10 -23.09 -22.57
C GLY A 264 -15.16 -23.23 -21.04
N TYR A 265 -14.23 -22.62 -20.29
CA TYR A 265 -14.21 -22.65 -18.83
C TYR A 265 -15.07 -21.54 -18.15
N GLY A 266 -15.87 -20.82 -18.93
CA GLY A 266 -16.63 -19.65 -18.48
C GLY A 266 -17.41 -19.85 -17.16
N PRO A 267 -18.23 -20.91 -17.01
CA PRO A 267 -19.02 -21.13 -15.79
C PRO A 267 -18.19 -21.29 -14.52
N ILE A 268 -17.08 -22.05 -14.58
CA ILE A 268 -16.18 -22.24 -13.44
C ILE A 268 -15.51 -20.93 -13.05
N LEU A 269 -14.99 -20.20 -14.04
CA LEU A 269 -14.35 -18.90 -13.81
C LEU A 269 -15.32 -17.91 -13.18
N LEU A 270 -16.58 -17.89 -13.63
CA LEU A 270 -17.62 -17.03 -13.07
C LEU A 270 -17.94 -17.39 -11.61
N ALA A 271 -18.05 -18.69 -11.29
CA ALA A 271 -18.28 -19.15 -9.94
C ALA A 271 -17.13 -18.74 -9.01
N GLY A 272 -15.89 -18.98 -9.44
CA GLY A 272 -14.69 -18.54 -8.72
C GLY A 272 -14.61 -17.02 -8.55
N ALA A 273 -14.89 -16.26 -9.60
CA ALA A 273 -14.89 -14.81 -9.57
C ALA A 273 -15.91 -14.25 -8.56
N THR A 274 -17.08 -14.88 -8.50
CA THR A 274 -18.14 -14.55 -7.55
C THR A 274 -17.68 -14.83 -6.12
N GLY A 275 -17.06 -15.99 -5.87
CA GLY A 275 -16.46 -16.32 -4.57
C GLY A 275 -15.41 -15.29 -4.14
N GLY A 276 -14.47 -14.96 -5.02
CA GLY A 276 -13.43 -13.95 -4.76
C GLY A 276 -13.99 -12.56 -4.48
N LEU A 277 -14.99 -12.13 -5.26
CA LEU A 277 -15.68 -10.85 -5.05
C LEU A 277 -16.38 -10.79 -3.69
N LEU A 278 -17.16 -11.81 -3.35
CA LEU A 278 -17.89 -11.88 -2.08
C LEU A 278 -16.94 -11.92 -0.89
N SER A 279 -15.82 -12.66 -0.99
CA SER A 279 -14.75 -12.62 0.00
C SER A 279 -14.31 -11.18 0.27
N ARG A 280 -13.98 -10.43 -0.78
CA ARG A 280 -13.46 -9.06 -0.64
C ARG A 280 -14.51 -8.07 -0.15
N LEU A 281 -15.71 -8.10 -0.70
CA LEU A 281 -16.81 -7.22 -0.25
C LEU A 281 -17.12 -7.43 1.24
N SER A 282 -17.05 -8.69 1.72
CA SER A 282 -17.24 -8.97 3.14
C SER A 282 -16.15 -8.35 4.02
N ARG A 283 -14.90 -8.23 3.53
CA ARG A 283 -13.80 -7.54 4.24
C ARG A 283 -14.03 -6.04 4.28
N ILE A 284 -14.41 -5.44 3.15
CA ILE A 284 -14.68 -3.99 3.07
C ILE A 284 -15.83 -3.62 4.01
N TYR A 285 -16.88 -4.45 4.10
CA TYR A 285 -18.01 -4.21 4.99
C TYR A 285 -17.66 -4.37 6.48
N ARG A 286 -16.73 -5.27 6.83
CA ARG A 286 -16.34 -5.53 8.23
C ARG A 286 -15.16 -4.67 8.69
N GLY A 287 -14.37 -4.11 7.78
CA GLY A 287 -13.25 -3.25 8.10
C GLY A 287 -13.70 -1.91 8.68
N SER A 288 -13.09 -1.50 9.79
CA SER A 288 -13.27 -0.14 10.32
C SER A 288 -12.64 0.86 9.35
N PRO A 289 -13.35 1.94 8.96
CA PRO A 289 -12.81 2.98 8.10
C PRO A 289 -11.80 3.82 8.89
N GLN A 290 -10.57 3.33 9.08
CA GLN A 290 -9.58 4.05 9.88
C GLN A 290 -8.75 5.07 9.10
N THR A 291 -8.74 5.05 7.78
CA THR A 291 -8.04 6.07 6.98
C THR A 291 -8.64 6.27 5.58
N PRO A 292 -8.46 7.45 4.97
CA PRO A 292 -8.77 7.64 3.55
C PRO A 292 -7.79 6.82 2.69
N ASP A 293 -8.23 5.65 2.21
CA ASP A 293 -7.36 4.69 1.52
C ASP A 293 -6.99 5.07 0.06
N TYR A 294 -7.20 6.32 -0.37
CA TYR A 294 -6.90 6.80 -1.75
C TYR A 294 -7.43 5.89 -2.88
N GLY A 295 -8.56 5.21 -2.65
CA GLY A 295 -9.15 4.26 -3.61
C GLY A 295 -8.45 2.90 -3.67
N LEU A 296 -7.48 2.61 -2.80
CA LEU A 296 -6.79 1.32 -2.71
C LEU A 296 -7.75 0.17 -2.39
N SER A 297 -8.76 0.44 -1.54
CA SER A 297 -9.81 -0.53 -1.21
C SER A 297 -10.56 -1.02 -2.46
N TRP A 298 -10.92 -0.09 -3.36
CA TRP A 298 -11.53 -0.42 -4.65
C TRP A 298 -10.54 -1.10 -5.61
N ALA A 299 -9.28 -0.68 -5.60
CA ALA A 299 -8.25 -1.30 -6.43
C ALA A 299 -8.06 -2.79 -6.11
N GLN A 300 -8.31 -3.22 -4.87
CA GLN A 300 -8.22 -4.62 -4.44
C GLN A 300 -9.45 -5.46 -4.80
N VAL A 301 -10.59 -4.85 -5.12
CA VAL A 301 -11.82 -5.58 -5.51
C VAL A 301 -11.62 -6.33 -6.83
N PHE A 302 -11.05 -5.68 -7.84
CA PHE A 302 -10.89 -6.32 -9.15
C PHE A 302 -9.96 -7.54 -9.12
N PRO A 303 -8.72 -7.44 -8.62
CA PRO A 303 -7.83 -8.60 -8.50
C PRO A 303 -8.46 -9.77 -7.76
N SER A 304 -9.29 -9.52 -6.74
CA SER A 304 -9.91 -10.58 -5.94
C SER A 304 -10.83 -11.48 -6.77
N SER A 305 -11.64 -10.91 -7.67
CA SER A 305 -12.49 -11.68 -8.58
C SER A 305 -11.65 -12.48 -9.57
N LEU A 306 -10.58 -11.88 -10.08
CA LEU A 306 -9.70 -12.52 -11.05
C LEU A 306 -8.94 -13.70 -10.44
N PHE A 307 -8.34 -13.49 -9.26
CA PHE A 307 -7.70 -14.57 -8.50
C PHE A 307 -8.71 -15.62 -8.06
N GLY A 308 -9.92 -15.23 -7.67
CA GLY A 308 -10.98 -16.18 -7.35
C GLY A 308 -11.33 -17.09 -8.54
N ALA A 309 -11.41 -16.52 -9.76
CA ALA A 309 -11.64 -17.28 -10.98
C ALA A 309 -10.51 -18.28 -11.26
N LEU A 310 -9.26 -17.81 -11.20
CA LEU A 310 -8.07 -18.65 -11.45
C LEU A 310 -7.91 -19.73 -10.37
N SER A 311 -8.14 -19.40 -9.10
CA SER A 311 -8.12 -20.35 -7.99
C SER A 311 -9.22 -21.40 -8.11
N ALA A 312 -10.41 -21.05 -8.60
CA ALA A 312 -11.46 -22.03 -8.87
C ALA A 312 -11.07 -23.02 -9.95
N TRP A 313 -10.51 -22.53 -11.06
CA TRP A 313 -10.02 -23.40 -12.11
C TRP A 313 -8.88 -24.31 -11.61
N ALA A 314 -7.86 -23.74 -10.98
CA ALA A 314 -6.70 -24.49 -10.49
C ALA A 314 -7.08 -25.50 -9.39
N GLY A 315 -7.95 -25.08 -8.45
CA GLY A 315 -8.42 -25.92 -7.35
C GLY A 315 -9.23 -27.12 -7.84
N LEU A 316 -10.13 -26.91 -8.80
CA LEU A 316 -10.91 -28.01 -9.37
C LEU A 316 -10.04 -28.99 -10.17
N HIS A 317 -9.04 -28.50 -10.92
CA HIS A 317 -8.08 -29.37 -11.62
C HIS A 317 -7.20 -30.15 -10.65
N LEU A 318 -6.77 -29.52 -9.55
CA LEU A 318 -6.03 -30.20 -8.49
C LEU A 318 -6.87 -31.31 -7.84
N LEU A 319 -8.15 -31.04 -7.55
CA LEU A 319 -9.06 -32.08 -7.03
C LEU A 319 -9.24 -33.23 -8.02
N ALA A 320 -9.43 -32.94 -9.31
CA ALA A 320 -9.54 -33.98 -10.34
C ALA A 320 -8.26 -34.83 -10.44
N LEU A 321 -7.09 -34.21 -10.34
CA LEU A 321 -5.81 -34.93 -10.27
C LEU A 321 -5.73 -35.82 -9.02
N LEU A 322 -6.06 -35.31 -7.84
CA LEU A 322 -6.04 -36.09 -6.60
C LEU A 322 -7.03 -37.26 -6.63
N GLN A 323 -8.21 -37.07 -7.24
CA GLN A 323 -9.18 -38.13 -7.46
C GLN A 323 -8.64 -39.19 -8.43
N SER A 324 -7.97 -38.77 -9.53
CA SER A 324 -7.39 -39.69 -10.51
C SER A 324 -6.29 -40.59 -9.92
N GLN A 325 -5.58 -40.09 -8.89
CA GLN A 325 -4.55 -40.83 -8.16
C GLN A 325 -5.12 -41.71 -7.04
N GLY A 326 -6.44 -41.73 -6.84
CA GLY A 326 -7.07 -42.48 -5.75
C GLY A 326 -6.82 -41.91 -4.35
N VAL A 327 -6.29 -40.68 -4.23
CA VAL A 327 -6.05 -40.03 -2.94
C VAL A 327 -7.38 -39.60 -2.29
N LEU A 328 -8.36 -39.21 -3.11
CA LEU A 328 -9.68 -38.78 -2.68
C LEU A 328 -10.77 -39.67 -3.30
N SER A 329 -11.53 -40.37 -2.48
CA SER A 329 -12.66 -41.20 -2.88
C SER A 329 -13.98 -40.40 -2.84
N MET A 330 -14.07 -39.29 -3.59
CA MET A 330 -15.29 -38.46 -3.68
C MET A 330 -16.21 -38.83 -4.85
N GLN A 331 -15.99 -39.99 -5.44
CA GLN A 331 -16.67 -40.43 -6.67
C GLN A 331 -18.18 -40.58 -6.49
N GLU A 332 -18.65 -40.97 -5.30
CA GLU A 332 -20.08 -41.09 -4.98
C GLU A 332 -20.80 -39.73 -4.91
N ALA A 333 -20.10 -38.67 -4.47
CA ALA A 333 -20.71 -37.36 -4.24
C ALA A 333 -20.59 -36.41 -5.44
N LEU A 334 -19.48 -36.48 -6.16
CA LEU A 334 -19.13 -35.52 -7.23
C LEU A 334 -19.01 -36.15 -8.61
N GLY A 335 -19.15 -37.47 -8.72
CA GLY A 335 -18.88 -38.19 -9.95
C GLY A 335 -17.40 -38.16 -10.34
N ASP A 336 -17.13 -38.44 -11.60
CA ASP A 336 -15.78 -38.32 -12.17
C ASP A 336 -15.52 -36.88 -12.61
N LEU A 337 -14.82 -36.10 -11.77
CA LEU A 337 -14.50 -34.71 -12.07
C LEU A 337 -13.66 -34.56 -13.35
N SER A 338 -12.88 -35.57 -13.72
CA SER A 338 -12.04 -35.51 -14.93
C SER A 338 -12.90 -35.41 -16.19
N VAL A 339 -14.06 -36.08 -16.20
CA VAL A 339 -15.04 -36.03 -17.29
C VAL A 339 -15.83 -34.72 -17.24
N SER A 340 -16.22 -34.27 -16.05
CA SER A 340 -17.02 -33.05 -15.87
C SER A 340 -16.25 -31.75 -16.14
N LEU A 341 -14.92 -31.77 -16.10
CA LEU A 341 -14.06 -30.61 -16.36
C LEU A 341 -13.65 -30.44 -17.84
N VAL A 342 -14.05 -31.37 -18.72
CA VAL A 342 -13.75 -31.24 -20.16
C VAL A 342 -14.60 -30.10 -20.76
N PRO A 343 -13.98 -29.08 -21.37
CA PRO A 343 -14.74 -28.02 -22.01
C PRO A 343 -15.41 -28.49 -23.32
N PRO A 344 -16.53 -27.88 -23.73
CA PRO A 344 -17.22 -26.77 -23.07
C PRO A 344 -18.08 -27.24 -21.90
N ILE A 345 -18.03 -26.49 -20.79
CA ILE A 345 -18.79 -26.83 -19.59
C ILE A 345 -20.23 -26.32 -19.74
N SER A 346 -21.18 -27.24 -19.85
CA SER A 346 -22.60 -26.91 -19.91
C SER A 346 -23.17 -26.59 -18.51
N LEU A 347 -23.95 -25.52 -18.40
CA LEU A 347 -24.75 -25.21 -17.20
C LEU A 347 -25.97 -26.14 -17.11
N THR A 348 -25.75 -27.38 -16.69
CA THR A 348 -26.83 -28.33 -16.33
C THR A 348 -27.05 -28.31 -14.82
N ILE A 349 -28.18 -28.87 -14.36
CA ILE A 349 -28.49 -29.00 -12.92
C ILE A 349 -27.39 -29.78 -12.19
N ASP A 350 -26.77 -30.73 -12.88
CA ASP A 350 -25.68 -31.56 -12.33
C ASP A 350 -24.37 -30.78 -12.13
N ALA A 351 -24.24 -29.59 -12.73
CA ALA A 351 -23.08 -28.74 -12.54
C ALA A 351 -23.11 -27.93 -11.23
N VAL A 352 -24.23 -27.92 -10.49
CA VAL A 352 -24.39 -27.11 -9.27
C VAL A 352 -23.31 -27.41 -8.20
N PRO A 353 -23.00 -28.68 -7.86
CA PRO A 353 -21.94 -28.98 -6.89
C PRO A 353 -20.56 -28.50 -7.36
N LEU A 354 -20.27 -28.64 -8.66
CA LEU A 354 -19.02 -28.20 -9.27
C LEU A 354 -18.87 -26.67 -9.18
N LEU A 355 -19.94 -25.94 -9.48
CA LEU A 355 -19.98 -24.47 -9.36
C LEU A 355 -19.86 -24.03 -7.89
N ALA A 356 -20.50 -24.74 -6.96
CA ALA A 356 -20.38 -24.45 -5.53
C ALA A 356 -18.92 -24.64 -5.04
N LEU A 357 -18.26 -25.72 -5.45
CA LEU A 357 -16.83 -25.92 -5.18
C LEU A 357 -15.97 -24.84 -5.84
N GLY A 358 -16.25 -24.46 -7.08
CA GLY A 358 -15.58 -23.35 -7.75
C GLY A 358 -15.69 -22.05 -6.95
N ALA A 359 -16.89 -21.71 -6.47
CA ALA A 359 -17.10 -20.56 -5.61
C ALA A 359 -16.36 -20.66 -4.27
N LEU A 360 -16.31 -21.85 -3.65
CA LEU A 360 -15.55 -22.10 -2.43
C LEU A 360 -14.04 -21.94 -2.64
N PHE A 361 -13.49 -22.43 -3.75
CA PHE A 361 -12.10 -22.16 -4.13
C PHE A 361 -11.87 -20.69 -4.45
N GLY A 362 -12.87 -19.98 -4.97
CA GLY A 362 -12.85 -18.52 -5.08
C GLY A 362 -12.72 -17.80 -3.74
N LEU A 363 -13.24 -18.40 -2.65
CA LEU A 363 -13.10 -17.91 -1.27
C LEU A 363 -11.76 -18.31 -0.61
N SER A 364 -10.93 -19.11 -1.29
CA SER A 364 -9.74 -19.75 -0.69
C SER A 364 -8.70 -18.78 -0.12
N GLU A 365 -8.66 -17.53 -0.57
CA GLU A 365 -7.85 -16.47 0.05
C GLU A 365 -8.08 -16.42 1.57
N ARG A 366 -9.33 -16.58 2.05
CA ARG A 366 -9.64 -16.60 3.49
C ARG A 366 -9.22 -17.87 4.19
N LEU A 367 -9.30 -19.00 3.49
CA LEU A 367 -8.85 -20.28 4.03
C LEU A 367 -7.35 -20.26 4.23
N LEU A 368 -6.60 -19.75 3.24
CA LEU A 368 -5.16 -19.58 3.31
C LEU A 368 -4.79 -18.56 4.40
N ASP A 369 -5.38 -17.38 4.41
CA ASP A 369 -5.11 -16.35 5.44
C ASP A 369 -5.32 -16.91 6.86
N ARG A 370 -6.45 -17.60 7.10
CA ARG A 370 -6.75 -18.20 8.41
C ARG A 370 -5.82 -19.36 8.76
N MET A 371 -5.41 -20.17 7.77
CA MET A 371 -4.45 -21.24 8.01
C MET A 371 -3.08 -20.68 8.35
N VAL A 372 -2.64 -19.60 7.68
CA VAL A 372 -1.39 -18.91 7.99
C VAL A 372 -1.45 -18.29 9.38
N GLU A 373 -2.49 -17.53 9.69
CA GLU A 373 -2.70 -16.93 11.02
C GLU A 373 -2.71 -17.98 12.13
N LYS A 374 -3.47 -19.07 11.96
CA LYS A 374 -3.51 -20.16 12.93
C LYS A 374 -2.19 -20.92 13.04
N THR A 375 -1.44 -21.05 11.95
CA THR A 375 -0.11 -21.69 11.97
C THR A 375 0.89 -20.80 12.71
N GLU A 376 0.84 -19.48 12.48
CA GLU A 376 1.65 -18.49 13.19
C GLU A 376 1.31 -18.45 14.69
N GLU A 377 0.03 -18.48 15.06
CA GLU A 377 -0.41 -18.58 16.45
C GLU A 377 0.11 -19.87 17.12
N LEU A 378 0.02 -21.01 16.43
CA LEU A 378 0.54 -22.28 16.93
C LEU A 378 2.07 -22.27 17.04
N TRP A 379 2.75 -21.58 16.13
CA TRP A 379 4.20 -21.39 16.16
C TRP A 379 4.62 -20.53 17.35
N GLN A 380 4.02 -19.34 17.51
CA GLN A 380 4.26 -18.45 18.64
C GLN A 380 3.92 -19.10 19.98
N LYS A 381 2.84 -19.89 20.04
CA LYS A 381 2.49 -20.66 21.23
C LYS A 381 3.56 -21.70 21.54
N ARG A 382 4.11 -22.40 20.55
CA ARG A 382 5.23 -23.33 20.73
C ARG A 382 6.52 -22.63 21.15
N GLU A 383 6.81 -21.45 20.63
CA GLU A 383 7.97 -20.66 21.08
C GLU A 383 7.78 -20.19 22.52
N ALA A 384 6.58 -19.76 22.91
CA ALA A 384 6.28 -19.37 24.28
C ALA A 384 6.31 -20.56 25.27
N GLU A 385 5.79 -21.72 24.87
CA GLU A 385 5.83 -22.95 25.66
C GLU A 385 7.26 -23.52 25.73
N GLY A 386 8.02 -23.47 24.62
CA GLY A 386 9.42 -23.91 24.57
C GLY A 386 10.40 -23.00 25.28
N ALA A 387 10.16 -21.67 25.30
CA ALA A 387 10.94 -20.72 26.09
C ALA A 387 10.66 -20.82 27.60
N GLY A 388 9.59 -21.51 28.00
CA GLY A 388 9.26 -21.78 29.41
C GLY A 388 9.82 -23.11 29.95
N GLU A 389 10.29 -24.02 29.09
CA GLU A 389 10.74 -25.37 29.45
C GLU A 389 12.26 -25.59 29.35
N GLU A 390 13.07 -24.53 29.23
CA GLU A 390 14.53 -24.59 29.37
C GLU A 390 14.97 -24.67 30.86
N GLN A 391 14.19 -25.40 31.68
CA GLN A 391 14.61 -26.00 32.94
C GLN A 391 14.23 -27.50 32.95
N SER A 392 14.64 -28.23 31.92
CA SER A 392 14.81 -29.69 32.00
C SER A 392 16.18 -29.96 32.65
N PRO A 393 16.31 -30.95 33.57
CA PRO A 393 17.55 -31.17 34.31
C PRO A 393 18.65 -31.50 33.32
N GLY A 394 19.66 -30.63 33.23
CA GLY A 394 20.80 -30.85 32.34
C GLY A 394 21.34 -32.26 32.56
N LEU A 395 21.28 -33.09 31.50
CA LEU A 395 22.04 -34.33 31.44
C LEU A 395 23.46 -33.96 31.83
N SER A 396 23.99 -34.59 32.90
CA SER A 396 25.35 -34.32 33.31
C SER A 396 26.29 -34.59 32.14
N GLU A 397 27.42 -33.90 32.09
CA GLU A 397 28.43 -34.10 31.06
C GLU A 397 28.80 -35.59 30.89
N ASP A 398 28.73 -36.36 31.98
CA ASP A 398 28.88 -37.82 31.99
C ASP A 398 27.79 -38.57 31.21
N GLN A 399 26.53 -38.12 31.28
CA GLN A 399 25.44 -38.74 30.51
C GLN A 399 25.57 -38.42 29.02
N ILE A 400 26.00 -37.21 28.67
CA ILE A 400 26.28 -36.82 27.28
C ILE A 400 27.43 -37.67 26.72
N ASN A 401 28.50 -37.84 27.49
CA ASN A 401 29.63 -38.69 27.09
C ASN A 401 29.24 -40.17 26.97
N SER A 402 28.37 -40.69 27.86
CA SER A 402 27.89 -42.07 27.78
C SER A 402 27.04 -42.34 26.53
N ILE A 403 26.23 -41.35 26.11
CA ILE A 403 25.39 -41.45 24.92
C ILE A 403 26.29 -41.36 23.66
N ALA A 404 27.27 -40.46 23.66
CA ALA A 404 28.24 -40.36 22.57
C ALA A 404 29.03 -41.66 22.37
N GLU A 405 29.49 -42.29 23.45
CA GLU A 405 30.17 -43.60 23.36
C GLU A 405 29.25 -44.72 22.87
N ALA A 406 27.99 -44.76 23.34
CA ALA A 406 27.03 -45.77 22.92
C ALA A 406 26.70 -45.65 21.42
N VAL A 407 26.61 -44.41 20.91
CA VAL A 407 26.40 -44.13 19.49
C VAL A 407 27.63 -44.53 18.67
N ALA A 408 28.85 -44.21 19.14
CA ALA A 408 30.08 -44.57 18.47
C ALA A 408 30.23 -46.10 18.31
N ARG A 409 29.97 -46.88 19.39
CA ARG A 409 30.02 -48.35 19.34
C ARG A 409 29.00 -48.93 18.36
N LYS A 410 27.78 -48.39 18.35
CA LYS A 410 26.73 -48.87 17.44
C LYS A 410 27.04 -48.55 15.97
N LEU A 411 27.75 -47.45 15.72
CA LEU A 411 28.21 -47.09 14.39
C LEU A 411 29.34 -48.02 13.91
N GLU A 412 30.30 -48.34 14.78
CA GLU A 412 31.38 -49.31 14.47
C GLU A 412 30.83 -50.71 14.19
N GLU A 413 29.87 -51.19 14.98
CA GLU A 413 29.19 -52.47 14.71
C GLU A 413 28.56 -52.48 13.31
N ARG A 414 27.86 -51.40 12.93
CA ARG A 414 27.20 -51.27 11.62
C ARG A 414 28.20 -51.22 10.46
N ILE A 415 29.33 -50.56 10.64
CA ILE A 415 30.40 -50.50 9.62
C ILE A 415 31.05 -51.88 9.47
N SER A 416 31.27 -52.60 10.58
CA SER A 416 31.86 -53.94 10.56
C SER A 416 30.96 -54.96 9.85
N SER A 417 29.62 -54.86 10.03
CA SER A 417 28.67 -55.74 9.34
C SER A 417 28.66 -55.49 7.83
N LEU A 418 28.66 -54.22 7.41
CA LEU A 418 28.68 -53.86 5.98
C LEU A 418 29.97 -54.30 5.28
N ARG A 419 31.11 -54.33 5.99
CA ARG A 419 32.38 -54.81 5.44
C ARG A 419 32.38 -56.33 5.25
N LYS A 420 31.78 -57.10 6.16
CA LYS A 420 31.63 -58.55 5.99
C LYS A 420 30.72 -58.88 4.80
N ASP A 421 29.66 -58.11 4.60
CA ASP A 421 28.72 -58.33 3.49
C ASP A 421 29.33 -58.03 2.12
N SER A 422 30.33 -57.13 2.04
CA SER A 422 30.99 -56.80 0.77
C SER A 422 32.06 -57.83 0.35
N GLU A 423 32.70 -58.52 1.31
CA GLU A 423 33.71 -59.56 1.03
C GLU A 423 33.08 -60.91 0.61
N GLN A 424 31.77 -61.11 0.80
CA GLN A 424 31.08 -62.36 0.46
C GLN A 424 30.42 -62.41 -0.92
N LYS A 425 30.52 -61.37 -1.77
CA LYS A 425 29.90 -61.39 -3.09
C LYS A 425 30.85 -61.98 -4.14
N PRO A 426 30.61 -63.18 -4.68
CA PRO A 426 31.47 -63.76 -5.70
C PRO A 426 31.31 -63.00 -7.02
N GLN A 427 32.41 -62.76 -7.72
CA GLN A 427 32.43 -62.26 -9.09
C GLN A 427 31.68 -63.24 -10.02
N GLY A 428 30.41 -62.93 -10.29
CA GLY A 428 29.55 -63.68 -11.20
C GLY A 428 29.30 -62.91 -12.50
N SER A 429 29.99 -63.35 -13.55
CA SER A 429 29.61 -63.33 -14.98
C SER A 429 28.81 -62.13 -15.51
N GLY A 430 29.49 -61.28 -16.30
CA GLY A 430 28.85 -60.25 -17.12
C GLY A 430 28.08 -60.82 -18.31
N PRO A 431 27.02 -60.14 -18.79
CA PRO A 431 26.38 -60.46 -20.05
C PRO A 431 26.93 -59.59 -21.18
N THR A 432 27.50 -60.25 -22.18
CA THR A 432 27.65 -59.75 -23.54
C THR A 432 26.26 -59.56 -24.16
N GLY A 433 25.92 -58.34 -24.58
CA GLY A 433 24.63 -58.00 -25.18
C GLY A 433 24.78 -57.05 -26.36
N SER A 434 25.12 -57.63 -27.51
CA SER A 434 24.90 -57.23 -28.91
C SER A 434 24.02 -55.99 -29.17
N ILE A 435 24.63 -54.97 -29.79
CA ILE A 435 23.97 -53.83 -30.45
C ILE A 435 23.40 -54.30 -31.80
N GLY A 436 22.08 -54.21 -31.98
CA GLY A 436 21.39 -54.47 -33.24
C GLY A 436 20.75 -53.20 -33.79
N GLU A 437 21.22 -52.79 -34.96
CA GLU A 437 20.69 -51.72 -35.82
C GLU A 437 19.26 -52.01 -36.29
N GLY A 438 18.48 -50.95 -36.55
CA GLY A 438 17.16 -51.10 -37.19
C GLY A 438 16.42 -49.78 -37.35
N ILE A 439 16.83 -48.97 -38.35
CA ILE A 439 16.01 -47.88 -38.91
C ILE A 439 15.00 -48.49 -39.88
N PRO A 440 13.73 -48.04 -39.88
CA PRO A 440 12.99 -48.00 -41.13
C PRO A 440 12.41 -46.62 -41.43
N THR A 441 12.69 -46.19 -42.65
CA THR A 441 12.00 -45.14 -43.40
C THR A 441 10.56 -45.55 -43.73
N ARG A 442 9.59 -44.68 -43.46
CA ARG A 442 8.68 -44.16 -44.50
C ARG A 442 7.98 -42.89 -44.05
#